data_AF-A0A950RTA2-F1
#
_entry.id   AF-A0A950RTA2-F1
#
_cell.length_a   1.000
_cell.length_b   1.000
_cell.length_c   1.000
_cell.angle_alpha   90.00
_cell.angle_beta   90.00
_cell.angle_gamma   90.00
#
_symmetry.space_group_name_H-M   'P 1'
#
loop_
_entity.id
_entity.type
_entity.pdbx_description
1 polymer ?
#
loop_
_entity_poly.entity_id
_entity_poly.type
_entity_poly.pdbx_seq_one_letter_code
_entity_poly.pdbx_strand_id
1 'polypeptide(L)' 'MGKEKGFALSPVRAREMRRFLERNGYEVVPGQHKHLKLKHQDKADVLLPLRPSDNLSYVALKQIAAALGTDPDSLVSQVR' A
#
# COMPACT_ATOMS: atom_id res chain seq x y z
N MET A 1 -14.75 4.55 26.51
CA MET A 1 -14.01 5.58 25.74
C MET A 1 -12.80 4.93 25.10
N GLY A 2 -12.83 4.75 23.78
CA GLY A 2 -11.73 4.16 22.99
C GLY A 2 -12.25 3.80 21.61
N LYS A 3 -11.89 4.59 20.60
CA LYS A 3 -12.56 4.65 19.29
C LYS A 3 -12.21 3.45 18.42
N GLU A 4 -13.13 2.49 18.29
CA GLU A 4 -13.14 1.55 17.16
C GLU A 4 -13.63 2.31 15.92
N LYS A 5 -12.84 3.28 15.45
CA LYS A 5 -12.97 3.75 14.07
C LYS A 5 -12.46 2.61 13.20
N GLY A 6 -13.34 1.65 12.92
CA GLY A 6 -13.10 0.60 11.95
C GLY A 6 -12.50 1.25 10.70
N PHE A 7 -11.23 0.96 10.44
CA PHE A 7 -10.55 1.43 9.26
C PHE A 7 -11.34 0.85 8.09
N ALA A 8 -12.11 1.69 7.39
CA ALA A 8 -12.78 1.25 6.19
C ALA A 8 -11.70 0.63 5.28
N LEU A 9 -11.96 -0.61 4.85
CA LEU A 9 -11.05 -1.36 4.01
C LEU A 9 -11.35 -1.00 2.56
N SER A 10 -10.29 -0.74 1.81
CA SER A 10 -10.35 -0.62 0.37
C SER A 10 -10.58 -2.00 -0.26
N PRO A 11 -11.07 -2.08 -1.50
CA PRO A 11 -11.23 -3.35 -2.20
C PRO A 11 -9.90 -3.93 -2.72
N VAL A 12 -8.76 -3.31 -2.41
CA VAL A 12 -7.44 -3.68 -2.91
C VAL A 12 -6.71 -4.52 -1.88
N ARG A 13 -6.25 -5.71 -2.27
CA ARG A 13 -5.45 -6.57 -1.40
C ARG A 13 -3.99 -6.15 -1.38
N ALA A 14 -3.32 -6.39 -0.25
CA ALA A 14 -1.89 -6.10 -0.12
C ALA A 14 -1.04 -6.78 -1.21
N ARG A 15 -1.39 -8.00 -1.64
CA ARG A 15 -0.68 -8.69 -2.74
C ARG A 15 -0.82 -8.00 -4.10
N GLU A 16 -1.99 -7.40 -4.37
CA GLU A 16 -2.28 -6.75 -5.65
C GLU A 16 -1.51 -5.44 -5.72
N MET A 17 -1.57 -4.67 -4.64
CA MET A 17 -0.78 -3.46 -4.47
C MET A 17 0.72 -3.74 -4.56
N ARG A 18 1.22 -4.81 -3.92
CA ARG A 18 2.64 -5.20 -4.03
C ARG A 18 3.05 -5.41 -5.49
N ARG A 19 2.31 -6.23 -6.23
CA ARG A 19 2.60 -6.52 -7.64
C ARG A 19 2.55 -5.26 -8.50
N PHE A 20 1.59 -4.37 -8.23
CA PHE A 20 1.49 -3.09 -8.90
C PHE A 20 2.74 -2.22 -8.64
N LEU A 21 3.16 -2.10 -7.38
CA LEU A 21 4.37 -1.33 -7.02
C LEU A 21 5.63 -1.94 -7.64
N GLU A 22 5.79 -3.26 -7.61
CA GLU A 22 6.92 -3.96 -8.24
C GLU A 22 6.99 -3.68 -9.76
N ARG A 23 5.84 -3.66 -10.46
CA ARG A 23 5.77 -3.27 -11.89
C ARG A 23 6.12 -1.79 -12.13
N ASN A 24 5.94 -0.94 -11.14
CA ASN A 24 6.25 0.48 -11.18
C ASN A 24 7.66 0.80 -10.66
N GLY A 25 8.55 -0.20 -10.58
CA GLY A 25 9.95 -0.01 -10.22
C GLY A 25 10.23 0.04 -8.72
N TYR A 26 9.27 -0.35 -7.88
CA TYR A 26 9.55 -0.53 -6.45
C TYR A 26 10.20 -1.88 -6.17
N GLU A 27 11.18 -1.90 -5.27
CA GLU A 27 11.86 -3.11 -4.84
C GLU A 27 11.53 -3.43 -3.38
N VAL A 28 11.30 -4.71 -3.09
CA VAL A 28 11.08 -5.19 -1.73
C VAL A 28 12.38 -5.11 -0.95
N VAL A 29 12.36 -4.43 0.20
CA VAL A 29 13.47 -4.43 1.14
C VAL A 29 13.30 -5.61 2.11
N PRO A 30 14.16 -6.63 2.05
CA PRO A 30 14.13 -7.72 3.00
C PRO A 30 14.50 -7.20 4.41
N GLY A 31 13.73 -7.60 5.42
CA GLY A 31 14.00 -7.21 6.80
C GLY A 31 12.91 -7.67 7.77
N GLN A 32 13.23 -7.69 9.07
CA GLN A 32 12.28 -7.99 10.14
C GLN A 32 11.48 -6.75 10.54
N HIS A 33 10.67 -6.25 9.61
CA HIS A 33 9.77 -5.13 9.87
C HIS A 33 8.35 -5.65 10.14
N LYS A 34 7.58 -4.90 10.92
CA LYS A 34 6.14 -5.18 11.13
C LYS A 34 5.30 -5.07 9.85
N HIS A 35 5.88 -4.49 8.79
CA HIS A 35 5.27 -4.25 7.48
C HIS A 35 6.29 -4.59 6.39
N LEU A 36 5.82 -5.01 5.22
CA LEU A 36 6.64 -5.17 4.03
C LEU A 36 7.02 -3.79 3.51
N LYS A 37 8.31 -3.47 3.50
CA LYS A 37 8.82 -2.20 3.00
C LYS A 37 9.20 -2.33 1.52
N LEU A 38 8.76 -1.38 0.71
CA LEU A 38 9.13 -1.25 -0.69
C LEU A 38 9.80 0.12 -0.92
N LYS A 39 10.89 0.14 -1.68
CA LYS A 39 11.65 1.35 -2.02
C LYS A 39 11.58 1.64 -3.50
N HIS A 40 11.68 2.91 -3.87
CA HIS A 40 11.81 3.36 -5.26
C HIS A 40 12.95 4.38 -5.33
N GLN A 41 13.61 4.49 -6.48
CA GLN A 41 14.75 5.40 -6.65
C GLN A 41 14.35 6.88 -6.51
N ASP A 42 13.25 7.27 -7.17
CA ASP A 42 12.80 8.67 -7.25
C ASP A 42 11.56 9.01 -6.42
N LYS A 43 10.99 8.04 -5.69
CA LYS A 43 9.71 8.19 -4.98
C LYS A 43 9.85 7.75 -3.54
N ALA A 44 8.90 8.18 -2.71
CA ALA A 44 8.89 7.81 -1.30
C ALA A 44 8.68 6.30 -1.10
N ASP A 45 9.31 5.76 -0.06
CA ASP A 45 9.16 4.38 0.39
C ASP A 45 7.71 4.08 0.76
N VAL A 46 7.26 2.88 0.44
CA VAL A 46 5.90 2.38 0.72
C VAL A 46 5.96 1.26 1.75
N LEU A 47 4.97 1.23 2.64
CA LEU A 47 4.77 0.14 3.60
C LEU A 47 3.47 -0.59 3.29
N LEU A 48 3.56 -1.92 3.17
CA LEU A 48 2.40 -2.80 3.01
C LEU A 48 2.24 -3.75 4.21
N PRO A 49 1.02 -4.20 4.53
CA PRO A 49 0.82 -5.30 5.47
C PRO A 49 1.58 -6.56 5.04
N LEU A 50 2.10 -7.31 6.00
CA LEU A 50 2.77 -8.58 5.73
C LEU A 50 1.82 -9.66 5.21
N ARG A 51 0.53 -9.57 5.58
CA ARG A 51 -0.49 -10.53 5.16
C ARG A 51 -0.99 -10.17 3.76
N PRO A 52 -0.67 -10.98 2.73
CA PRO A 52 -0.96 -10.64 1.33
C PRO A 52 -2.47 -10.67 1.00
N SER A 53 -3.24 -11.45 1.75
CA SER A 53 -4.69 -11.65 1.54
C SER A 53 -5.53 -10.53 2.15
N ASP A 54 -4.96 -9.72 3.04
CA ASP A 54 -5.69 -8.65 3.72
C ASP A 54 -5.91 -7.48 2.77
N ASN A 55 -7.10 -6.90 2.86
CA ASN A 55 -7.41 -5.65 2.18
C ASN A 55 -6.64 -4.49 2.85
N LEU A 56 -6.18 -3.54 2.04
CA LEU A 56 -5.56 -2.32 2.56
C LEU A 56 -6.62 -1.42 3.20
N SER A 57 -6.28 -0.76 4.29
CA SER A 57 -7.10 0.33 4.81
C SER A 57 -7.09 1.51 3.84
N TYR A 58 -8.17 2.30 3.80
CA TYR A 58 -8.17 3.54 3.01
C TYR A 58 -7.07 4.52 3.44
N VAL A 59 -6.61 4.46 4.69
CA VAL A 59 -5.49 5.28 5.17
C VAL A 59 -4.19 4.84 4.50
N ALA A 60 -3.91 3.53 4.46
CA ALA A 60 -2.73 3.01 3.76
C ALA A 60 -2.81 3.34 2.27
N LEU A 61 -3.97 3.17 1.64
CA LEU A 61 -4.18 3.52 0.23
C LEU A 61 -3.84 5.00 -0.05
N LYS A 62 -4.29 5.93 0.80
CA LYS A 62 -3.97 7.37 0.68
C LYS A 62 -2.47 7.65 0.80
N GLN A 63 -1.79 7.01 1.74
CA GLN A 63 -0.35 7.17 1.91
C GLN A 63 0.43 6.66 0.68
N ILE A 64 0.00 5.54 0.12
CA ILE A 64 0.60 4.97 -1.09
C ILE A 64 0.34 5.89 -2.30
N ALA A 65 -0.89 6.36 -2.46
CA ALA A 65 -1.25 7.29 -3.52
C ALA A 65 -0.39 8.58 -3.46
N ALA A 66 -0.20 9.13 -2.26
CA ALA A 66 0.68 10.27 -2.05
C ALA A 66 2.15 9.97 -2.41
N ALA A 67 2.68 8.79 -2.03
CA ALA A 67 4.03 8.36 -2.39
C ALA A 67 4.21 8.20 -3.92
N LEU A 68 3.13 7.84 -4.62
CA LEU A 68 3.09 7.70 -6.08
C LEU A 68 2.80 9.02 -6.82
N GLY A 69 2.38 10.07 -6.12
CA GLY A 69 1.95 11.33 -6.72
C GLY A 69 0.61 11.24 -7.46
N THR A 70 -0.28 10.33 -7.05
CA THR A 70 -1.62 10.12 -7.63
C THR A 70 -2.71 10.31 -6.58
N ASP A 71 -3.97 10.41 -7.02
CA ASP A 71 -5.12 10.32 -6.13
C ASP A 71 -5.50 8.86 -5.79
N PRO A 72 -6.14 8.60 -4.64
CA PRO A 72 -6.46 7.24 -4.19
C PRO A 72 -7.48 6.51 -5.07
N ASP A 73 -8.43 7.20 -5.68
CA ASP A 73 -9.49 6.58 -6.49
C ASP A 73 -8.93 6.11 -7.85
N SER A 74 -8.06 6.92 -8.46
CA SER A 74 -7.25 6.53 -9.61
C SER A 74 -6.34 5.35 -9.30
N LEU A 75 -5.73 5.33 -8.10
CA LEU A 75 -4.88 4.21 -7.69
C LEU A 75 -5.67 2.89 -7.60
N VAL A 76 -6.88 2.91 -7.04
CA VAL A 76 -7.74 1.70 -6.98
C VAL A 76 -8.06 1.20 -8.39
N SER A 77 -8.35 2.12 -9.32
CA SER A 77 -8.65 1.80 -10.71
C SER A 77 -7.44 1.21 -11.47
N GLN A 78 -6.22 1.63 -11.13
CA GLN A 78 -4.99 1.15 -11.78
C GLN A 78 -4.48 -0.19 -11.24
N VAL A 79 -4.79 -0.51 -9.99
CA VAL A 79 -4.32 -1.75 -9.33
C VAL A 79 -5.21 -2.96 -9.67
N ARG A 80 -6.48 -2.72 -9.98
CA ARG A 80 -7.43 -3.75 -10.43
C ARG A 80 -7.24 -4.08 -11.91
#